data_AF-A0A7S0PDC6-F1
#
_entry.id   AF-A0A7S0PDC6-F1
#
_cell.length_a   1.000
_cell.length_b   1.000
_cell.length_c   1.000
_cell.angle_alpha   90.00
_cell.angle_beta   90.00
_cell.angle_gamma   90.00
#
_symmetry.space_group_name_H-M   'P 1'
#
loop_
_entity.id
_entity.type
_entity.pdbx_description
1 polymer ?
#
loop_
_entity_poly.entity_id
_entity_poly.type
_entity_poly.pdbx_seq_one_letter_code
_entity_poly.pdbx_strand_id
1 'polypeptide(L)'
;KGKEPRADGGERPSAKRPRQDDEAAKAAAAATPAGEDLDGSLAFGTVSSVPRGMAGIKAKEMAAAQRKKRASLSTLLEKAEAHRSRVEALKGTEEGEKVRGEHDWDAALRRATGEKVRDDPKLLKRSIKREERSKKKSATKWRDRETQKTEEREARQ
;
A
#
# COMPACT_ATOMS: atom_id res chain seq x y z
N LYS A 1 35.87 32.58 32.09
CA LYS A 1 36.77 31.43 31.82
C LYS A 1 36.23 30.25 32.61
N GLY A 2 35.85 29.10 32.08
CA GLY A 2 35.88 28.60 30.70
C GLY A 2 34.68 27.67 30.49
N LYS A 3 34.13 27.71 29.28
CA LYS A 3 33.08 26.83 28.81
C LYS A 3 33.78 25.60 28.27
N GLU A 4 33.70 24.47 28.96
CA GLU A 4 34.25 23.22 28.47
C GLU A 4 33.55 22.82 27.16
N PRO A 5 34.30 22.54 26.07
CA PRO A 5 33.69 22.08 24.85
C PRO A 5 33.26 20.61 25.02
N ARG A 6 31.99 20.33 24.69
CA ARG A 6 31.50 18.95 24.56
C ARG A 6 32.36 18.24 23.51
N ALA A 7 33.03 17.19 23.95
CA ALA A 7 33.90 16.38 23.11
C ALA A 7 33.17 15.92 21.84
N ASP A 8 33.82 16.23 20.73
CA ASP A 8 33.52 15.84 19.37
C ASP A 8 33.29 14.33 19.29
N GLY A 9 32.10 13.97 18.80
CA GLY A 9 31.67 12.59 18.64
C GLY A 9 32.44 11.95 17.50
N GLY A 10 33.54 11.27 17.84
CA GLY A 10 34.42 10.57 16.91
C GLY A 10 33.64 9.76 15.87
N GLU A 11 33.87 10.12 14.62
CA GLU A 11 33.40 9.40 13.44
C GLU A 11 33.87 7.94 13.51
N ARG A 12 32.91 7.01 13.58
CA ARG A 12 33.19 5.58 13.45
C ARG A 12 33.42 5.31 11.96
N PRO A 13 34.61 4.88 11.50
CA PRO A 13 34.82 4.56 10.09
C PRO A 13 33.94 3.37 9.70
N SER A 14 33.04 3.58 8.74
CA SER A 14 32.20 2.56 8.13
C SER A 14 33.03 1.71 7.16
N ALA A 15 33.95 0.90 7.70
CA ALA A 15 34.69 -0.10 6.94
C ALA A 15 33.73 -1.18 6.44
N LYS A 16 33.39 -1.09 5.15
CA LYS A 16 32.53 -2.02 4.41
C LYS A 16 33.34 -3.28 4.12
N ARG A 17 33.18 -4.33 4.94
CA ARG A 17 33.73 -5.66 4.66
C ARG A 17 33.08 -6.19 3.36
N PRO A 18 33.85 -6.49 2.30
CA PRO A 18 33.28 -7.12 1.11
C PRO A 18 32.87 -8.57 1.44
N ARG A 19 31.64 -8.94 1.06
CA ARG A 19 31.18 -10.34 1.06
C ARG A 19 31.87 -11.02 -0.14
N GLN A 20 32.82 -11.91 0.14
CA GLN A 20 33.45 -12.76 -0.86
C GLN A 20 32.55 -13.96 -1.12
N ASP A 21 31.56 -13.87 -2.01
CA ASP A 21 30.78 -15.03 -2.44
C ASP A 21 30.34 -14.98 -3.93
N ASP A 22 30.78 -13.99 -4.73
CA ASP A 22 30.29 -13.80 -6.10
C ASP A 22 31.16 -14.45 -7.21
N GLU A 23 32.23 -15.17 -6.87
CA GLU A 23 33.11 -15.79 -7.89
C GLU A 23 32.69 -17.23 -8.28
N ALA A 24 31.91 -17.94 -7.46
CA ALA A 24 31.47 -19.30 -7.78
C ALA A 24 30.21 -19.36 -8.66
N ALA A 25 29.45 -18.26 -8.79
CA ALA A 25 28.22 -18.21 -9.57
C ALA A 25 28.44 -17.90 -11.07
N LYS A 26 29.66 -17.50 -11.47
CA LYS A 26 29.99 -17.14 -12.86
C LYS A 26 30.55 -18.30 -13.71
N ALA A 27 30.79 -19.46 -13.10
CA ALA A 27 31.30 -20.66 -13.79
C ALA A 27 30.21 -21.69 -14.19
N ALA A 28 28.96 -21.53 -13.75
CA ALA A 28 27.87 -22.46 -14.04
C ALA A 28 26.92 -22.02 -15.18
N ALA A 29 27.21 -20.90 -15.85
CA ALA A 29 26.38 -20.34 -16.92
C ALA A 29 26.89 -20.67 -18.35
N ALA A 30 27.88 -21.56 -18.48
CA ALA A 30 28.56 -21.86 -19.76
C ALA A 30 28.38 -23.30 -20.25
N ALA A 31 27.23 -23.92 -19.97
CA ALA A 31 26.89 -25.24 -20.54
C ALA A 31 25.37 -25.38 -20.73
N THR A 32 24.85 -24.86 -21.85
CA THR A 32 23.54 -25.22 -22.37
C THR A 32 23.75 -25.96 -23.69
N PRO A 33 23.38 -27.25 -23.81
CA PRO A 33 23.48 -27.96 -25.08
C PRO A 33 22.49 -27.39 -26.09
N ALA A 34 22.98 -27.08 -27.29
CA ALA A 34 22.18 -26.74 -28.45
C ALA A 34 21.18 -27.86 -28.73
N GLY A 35 19.89 -27.51 -28.80
CA GLY A 35 18.78 -28.42 -29.09
C GLY A 35 17.66 -27.67 -29.79
N GLU A 36 17.62 -27.88 -31.11
CA GLU A 36 16.49 -27.82 -32.06
C GLU A 36 15.64 -26.54 -32.16
N ASP A 37 15.83 -25.87 -33.29
CA ASP A 37 14.98 -24.81 -33.84
C ASP A 37 13.53 -25.29 -34.02
N LEU A 38 12.65 -24.90 -33.08
CA LEU A 38 11.21 -24.92 -33.31
C LEU A 38 10.79 -23.54 -33.83
N ASP A 39 10.60 -23.45 -35.14
CA ASP A 39 10.04 -22.32 -35.88
C ASP A 39 8.57 -22.07 -35.47
N GLY A 40 8.41 -21.42 -34.33
CA GLY A 40 7.13 -21.02 -33.78
C GLY A 40 7.32 -19.82 -32.87
N SER A 41 6.90 -18.65 -33.32
CA SER A 41 6.91 -17.38 -32.58
C SER A 41 6.25 -17.52 -31.21
N LEU A 42 7.05 -17.82 -30.19
CA LEU A 42 6.66 -17.91 -28.78
C LEU A 42 6.58 -16.48 -28.22
N ALA A 43 5.51 -15.77 -28.57
CA ALA A 43 5.10 -14.57 -27.84
C ALA A 43 4.58 -14.98 -26.45
N PHE A 44 5.27 -14.53 -25.40
CA PHE A 44 5.09 -14.91 -23.99
C PHE A 44 3.74 -14.54 -23.33
N GLY A 45 2.64 -14.45 -24.08
CA GLY A 45 1.38 -13.92 -23.53
C GLY A 45 0.07 -14.29 -24.21
N THR A 46 0.05 -15.15 -25.22
CA THR A 46 -1.23 -15.49 -25.91
C THR A 46 -1.32 -16.97 -26.28
N VAL A 47 -1.87 -17.77 -25.37
CA VAL A 47 -2.51 -19.03 -25.72
C VAL A 47 -3.75 -18.73 -26.57
N SER A 48 -3.70 -19.15 -27.84
CA SER A 48 -4.81 -19.11 -28.78
C SER A 48 -5.79 -20.24 -28.47
N SER A 49 -6.74 -20.02 -27.57
CA SER A 49 -7.90 -20.94 -27.46
C SER A 49 -9.18 -20.28 -26.95
N VAL A 50 -9.20 -18.98 -26.65
CA VAL A 50 -10.45 -18.27 -26.34
C VAL A 50 -10.38 -16.85 -26.92
N PRO A 51 -11.38 -16.40 -27.70
CA PRO A 51 -11.40 -15.02 -28.19
C PRO A 51 -11.34 -14.05 -27.01
N ARG A 52 -10.30 -13.20 -27.04
CA ARG A 52 -9.85 -12.26 -26.00
C ARG A 52 -10.92 -11.27 -25.49
N GLY A 53 -12.12 -11.24 -26.07
CA GLY A 53 -13.18 -10.29 -25.75
C GLY A 53 -14.30 -10.78 -24.82
N MET A 54 -14.57 -12.09 -24.71
CA MET A 54 -15.86 -12.55 -24.16
C MET A 54 -15.79 -13.12 -22.72
N ALA A 55 -14.70 -13.83 -22.37
CA ALA A 55 -14.58 -14.51 -21.08
C ALA A 55 -14.00 -13.64 -19.94
N GLY A 56 -13.18 -12.63 -20.29
CA GLY A 56 -12.48 -11.81 -19.29
C GLY A 56 -13.35 -10.76 -18.59
N ILE A 57 -14.44 -10.31 -19.24
CA ILE A 57 -15.30 -9.23 -18.72
C ILE A 57 -16.24 -9.78 -17.62
N LYS A 58 -16.91 -10.91 -17.87
CA LYS A 58 -17.82 -11.55 -16.89
C LYS A 58 -17.10 -12.04 -15.63
N ALA A 59 -15.90 -12.59 -15.76
CA ALA A 59 -15.10 -13.02 -14.61
C ALA A 59 -14.65 -11.84 -13.74
N LYS A 60 -14.28 -10.71 -14.37
CA LYS A 60 -13.89 -9.49 -13.65
C LYS A 60 -15.07 -8.82 -12.95
N GLU A 61 -16.25 -8.86 -13.54
CA GLU A 61 -17.49 -8.31 -12.98
C GLU A 61 -17.98 -9.13 -11.77
N MET A 62 -17.96 -10.46 -11.87
CA MET A 62 -18.23 -11.36 -10.75
C MET A 62 -17.21 -11.21 -9.61
N ALA A 63 -15.92 -11.11 -9.92
CA ALA A 63 -14.88 -10.89 -8.91
C ALA A 63 -14.97 -9.48 -8.27
N ALA A 64 -15.43 -8.46 -9.01
CA ALA A 64 -15.67 -7.12 -8.47
C ALA A 64 -16.92 -7.06 -7.58
N ALA A 65 -17.98 -7.82 -7.91
CA ALA A 65 -19.20 -7.92 -7.11
C ALA A 65 -18.95 -8.61 -5.75
N GLN A 66 -18.02 -9.57 -5.70
CA GLN A 66 -17.66 -10.31 -4.48
C GLN A 66 -16.83 -9.46 -3.48
N ARG A 67 -16.17 -8.38 -3.93
CA ARG A 67 -15.36 -7.52 -3.06
C ARG A 67 -16.25 -6.46 -2.44
N LYS A 68 -16.79 -6.73 -1.24
CA LYS A 68 -17.44 -5.70 -0.41
C LYS A 68 -16.52 -4.48 -0.35
N LYS A 69 -17.00 -3.35 -0.92
CA LYS A 69 -16.27 -2.10 -0.90
C LYS A 69 -16.08 -1.69 0.55
N ARG A 70 -14.83 -1.43 0.95
CA ARG A 70 -14.52 -0.90 2.28
C ARG A 70 -15.25 0.43 2.45
N ALA A 71 -15.82 0.67 3.63
CA ALA A 71 -16.44 1.94 3.96
C ALA A 71 -15.45 3.10 3.76
N SER A 72 -15.96 4.27 3.38
CA SER A 72 -15.13 5.47 3.21
C SER A 72 -14.49 5.89 4.54
N LEU A 73 -13.32 6.54 4.49
CA LEU A 73 -12.65 6.99 5.72
C LEU A 73 -13.49 7.99 6.52
N SER A 74 -14.37 8.76 5.87
CA SER A 74 -15.30 9.67 6.53
C SER A 74 -16.39 8.92 7.30
N THR A 75 -17.01 7.91 6.70
CA THR A 75 -18.04 7.09 7.38
C THR A 75 -17.46 6.27 8.52
N LEU A 76 -16.21 5.82 8.39
CA LEU A 76 -15.46 5.20 9.49
C LEU A 76 -15.22 6.18 10.64
N LEU A 77 -14.93 7.45 10.34
CA LEU A 77 -14.70 8.46 11.36
C LEU A 77 -15.97 8.75 12.15
N GLU A 78 -17.09 8.92 11.47
CA GLU A 78 -18.39 9.16 12.08
C GLU A 78 -18.78 8.00 13.01
N LYS A 79 -18.61 6.75 12.55
CA LYS A 79 -18.87 5.55 13.36
C LYS A 79 -17.97 5.48 14.59
N ALA A 80 -16.68 5.78 14.44
CA ALA A 80 -15.73 5.80 15.55
C ALA A 80 -16.07 6.87 16.59
N GLU A 81 -16.48 8.07 16.14
CA GLU A 81 -16.90 9.16 17.01
C GLU A 81 -18.23 8.85 17.70
N ALA A 82 -19.20 8.27 17.00
CA ALA A 82 -20.48 7.84 17.56
C ALA A 82 -20.31 6.70 18.59
N HIS A 83 -19.44 5.74 18.32
CA HIS A 83 -19.13 4.70 19.29
C HIS A 83 -18.48 5.28 20.54
N ARG A 84 -17.51 6.18 20.35
CA ARG A 84 -16.85 6.86 21.46
C ARG A 84 -17.82 7.68 22.29
N SER A 85 -18.70 8.45 21.68
CA SER A 85 -19.70 9.25 22.41
C SER A 85 -20.70 8.36 23.14
N ARG A 86 -21.13 7.24 22.55
CA ARG A 86 -21.99 6.25 23.21
C ARG A 86 -21.34 5.64 24.44
N VAL A 87 -20.08 5.20 24.32
CA VAL A 87 -19.34 4.66 25.47
C VAL A 87 -19.12 5.76 26.51
N GLU A 88 -18.82 6.99 26.11
CA GLU A 88 -18.67 8.14 27.01
C GLU A 88 -19.97 8.48 27.75
N ALA A 89 -21.13 8.40 27.11
CA ALA A 89 -22.44 8.63 27.72
C ALA A 89 -22.83 7.54 28.72
N LEU A 90 -22.38 6.30 28.50
CA LEU A 90 -22.64 5.15 29.38
C LEU A 90 -21.51 4.90 30.39
N LYS A 91 -20.58 5.85 30.54
CA LYS A 91 -19.50 5.72 31.53
C LYS A 91 -20.06 5.67 32.94
N GLY A 92 -19.69 4.63 33.68
CA GLY A 92 -20.07 4.45 35.08
C GLY A 92 -21.34 3.63 35.29
N THR A 93 -21.97 3.11 34.23
CA THR A 93 -23.02 2.08 34.34
C THR A 93 -22.44 0.70 34.04
N GLU A 94 -22.97 -0.35 34.67
CA GLU A 94 -22.57 -1.74 34.38
C GLU A 94 -22.82 -2.11 32.90
N GLU A 95 -23.84 -1.50 32.29
CA GLU A 95 -24.15 -1.66 30.87
C GLU A 95 -23.05 -1.08 29.98
N GLY A 96 -22.43 0.05 30.37
CA GLY A 96 -21.33 0.65 29.62
C GLY A 96 -20.07 -0.22 29.60
N GLU A 97 -19.77 -0.90 30.70
CA GLU A 97 -18.65 -1.83 30.78
C GLU A 97 -18.89 -3.09 29.94
N LYS A 98 -20.11 -3.63 29.96
CA LYS A 98 -20.50 -4.77 29.11
C LYS A 98 -20.40 -4.43 27.62
N VAL A 99 -20.97 -3.30 27.19
CA VAL A 99 -20.90 -2.84 25.79
C VAL A 99 -19.45 -2.62 25.34
N ARG A 100 -18.61 -2.08 26.22
CA ARG A 100 -17.17 -1.92 25.92
C ARG A 100 -16.47 -3.27 25.81
N GLY A 101 -16.72 -4.20 26.73
CA GLY A 101 -16.13 -5.53 26.73
C GLY A 101 -16.52 -6.35 25.51
N GLU A 102 -17.80 -6.33 25.13
CA GLU A 102 -18.31 -6.97 23.90
C GLU A 102 -17.64 -6.40 22.65
N HIS A 103 -17.55 -5.07 22.55
CA HIS A 103 -16.89 -4.42 21.42
C HIS A 103 -15.40 -4.76 21.34
N ASP A 104 -14.69 -4.78 22.48
CA ASP A 104 -13.27 -5.12 22.54
C ASP A 104 -13.03 -6.59 22.17
N TRP A 105 -13.92 -7.50 22.60
CA TRP A 105 -13.88 -8.92 22.23
C TRP A 105 -14.14 -9.15 20.74
N ASP A 106 -15.18 -8.53 20.19
CA ASP A 106 -15.48 -8.57 18.75
C ASP A 106 -14.33 -8.03 17.91
N ALA A 107 -13.73 -6.93 18.35
CA ALA A 107 -12.58 -6.34 17.68
C ALA A 107 -11.34 -7.25 17.77
N ALA A 108 -11.14 -7.97 18.87
CA ALA A 108 -10.07 -8.97 19.00
C ALA A 108 -10.30 -10.14 18.03
N LEU A 109 -11.53 -10.66 17.96
CA LEU A 109 -11.91 -11.73 17.05
C LEU A 109 -11.69 -11.33 15.58
N ARG A 110 -12.14 -10.14 15.17
CA ARG A 110 -11.91 -9.62 13.81
C ARG A 110 -10.43 -9.43 13.48
N ARG A 111 -9.60 -9.02 14.45
CA ARG A 111 -8.15 -8.95 14.24
C ARG A 111 -7.54 -10.34 14.08
N ALA A 112 -7.99 -11.33 14.85
CA ALA A 112 -7.53 -12.71 14.77
C ALA A 112 -7.91 -13.36 13.43
N THR A 113 -9.09 -13.05 12.86
CA THR A 113 -9.47 -13.49 11.51
C THR A 113 -8.69 -12.81 10.38
N GLY A 114 -7.84 -11.82 10.71
CA GLY A 114 -7.03 -11.07 9.75
C GLY A 114 -7.70 -9.83 9.17
N GLU A 115 -8.86 -9.43 9.69
CA GLU A 115 -9.52 -8.18 9.28
C GLU A 115 -8.82 -6.95 9.89
N LYS A 116 -8.59 -5.94 9.05
CA LYS A 116 -7.95 -4.69 9.48
C LYS A 116 -8.95 -3.73 10.09
N VAL A 117 -9.13 -3.85 11.40
CA VAL A 117 -10.00 -3.01 12.24
C VAL A 117 -9.46 -1.56 12.31
N ARG A 118 -10.29 -0.55 12.03
CA ARG A 118 -9.89 0.88 11.94
C ARG A 118 -10.85 1.78 12.72
N ASP A 119 -10.80 1.67 14.05
CA ASP A 119 -11.79 2.32 14.92
C ASP A 119 -11.26 3.57 15.64
N ASP A 120 -9.96 3.89 15.48
CA ASP A 120 -9.35 5.04 16.16
C ASP A 120 -9.63 6.36 15.42
N PRO A 121 -10.36 7.32 16.03
CA PRO A 121 -10.74 8.57 15.37
C PRO A 121 -9.50 9.43 15.04
N LYS A 122 -8.47 9.42 15.89
CA LYS A 122 -7.21 10.15 15.66
C LYS A 122 -6.46 9.62 14.43
N LEU A 123 -6.42 8.30 14.24
CA LEU A 123 -5.73 7.68 13.11
C LEU A 123 -6.51 7.86 11.80
N LEU A 124 -7.84 7.83 11.86
CA LEU A 124 -8.71 8.10 10.72
C LEU A 124 -8.52 9.54 10.21
N LYS A 125 -8.51 10.55 11.10
CA LYS A 125 -8.22 11.94 10.72
C LYS A 125 -6.85 12.11 10.06
N ARG A 126 -5.81 11.44 10.59
CA ARG A 126 -4.46 11.45 9.97
C ARG A 126 -4.44 10.77 8.60
N SER A 127 -5.24 9.72 8.43
CA SER A 127 -5.35 8.99 7.16
C SER A 127 -6.00 9.85 6.09
N ILE A 128 -7.09 10.55 6.41
CA ILE A 128 -7.77 11.49 5.52
C ILE A 128 -6.79 12.57 5.05
N LYS A 129 -6.07 13.23 5.99
CA LYS A 129 -5.06 14.24 5.63
C LYS A 129 -3.95 13.70 4.74
N ARG A 130 -3.54 12.44 4.91
CA ARG A 130 -2.52 11.80 4.04
C ARG A 130 -3.07 11.59 2.63
N GLU A 131 -4.31 11.15 2.52
CA GLU A 131 -4.98 10.96 1.23
C GLU A 131 -5.13 12.29 0.48
N GLU A 132 -5.57 13.36 1.17
CA GLU A 132 -5.64 14.71 0.61
C GLU A 132 -4.28 15.20 0.10
N ARG A 133 -3.22 15.02 0.89
CA ARG A 133 -1.85 15.38 0.48
C ARG A 133 -1.40 14.58 -0.74
N SER A 134 -1.73 13.30 -0.80
CA SER A 134 -1.41 12.46 -1.96
C SER A 134 -2.14 12.95 -3.20
N LYS A 135 -3.45 13.24 -3.08
CA LYS A 135 -4.26 13.78 -4.18
C LYS A 135 -3.72 15.12 -4.68
N LYS A 136 -3.35 16.04 -3.76
CA LYS A 136 -2.72 17.32 -4.10
C LYS A 136 -1.42 17.13 -4.87
N LYS A 137 -0.51 16.27 -4.39
CA LYS A 137 0.76 15.98 -5.08
C LYS A 137 0.53 15.39 -6.48
N SER A 138 -0.39 14.45 -6.60
CA SER A 138 -0.74 13.85 -7.89
C SER A 138 -1.35 14.88 -8.85
N ALA A 139 -2.24 15.75 -8.34
CA ALA A 139 -2.85 16.81 -9.14
C ALA A 139 -1.82 17.82 -9.64
N THR A 140 -0.88 18.27 -8.79
CA THR A 140 0.21 19.16 -9.22
C THR A 140 1.06 18.50 -10.30
N LYS A 141 1.54 17.28 -10.06
CA LYS A 141 2.34 16.54 -11.06
C LYS A 141 1.61 16.33 -12.38
N TRP A 142 0.29 16.16 -12.34
CA TRP A 142 -0.49 15.99 -13.55
C TRP A 142 -0.62 17.31 -14.30
N ARG A 143 -0.90 18.42 -13.60
CA ARG A 143 -0.87 19.76 -14.19
C ARG A 143 0.48 20.07 -14.82
N ASP A 144 1.58 19.82 -14.11
CA ASP A 144 2.93 20.04 -14.63
C ASP A 144 3.18 19.23 -15.92
N ARG A 145 2.65 17.99 -16.00
CA ARG A 145 2.75 17.18 -17.23
C ARG A 145 1.88 17.73 -18.36
N GLU A 146 0.70 18.25 -18.04
CA GLU A 146 -0.19 18.87 -19.03
C GLU A 146 0.44 20.14 -19.60
N THR A 147 1.02 21.00 -18.76
CA THR A 147 1.70 22.23 -19.20
C THR A 147 2.94 21.91 -20.06
N GLN A 148 3.76 20.96 -19.64
CA GLN A 148 4.91 20.52 -20.46
C GLN A 148 4.47 19.98 -21.83
N LYS A 149 3.38 19.20 -21.86
CA LYS A 149 2.85 18.67 -23.11
C LYS A 149 2.25 19.74 -24.02
N THR A 150 1.64 20.80 -23.47
CA THR A 150 1.14 21.93 -24.27
C THR A 150 2.30 22.76 -24.81
N GLU A 151 3.31 23.05 -24.00
CA GLU A 151 4.52 23.76 -24.43
C GLU A 151 5.26 23.00 -25.54
N GLU A 152 5.42 21.67 -25.42
CA GLU A 152 5.99 20.83 -26.49
C GLU A 152 5.16 20.83 -27.78
N ARG A 153 3.83 20.94 -27.67
CA ARG A 153 2.94 21.02 -28.85
C ARG A 153 3.04 22.38 -29.53
N GLU A 154 3.12 23.45 -28.76
CA GLU A 154 3.28 24.82 -29.25
C GLU A 154 4.66 25.02 -29.87
N ALA A 155 5.73 24.51 -29.26
CA ALA A 155 7.08 24.61 -29.81
C ALA A 155 7.29 23.79 -31.10
N ARG A 156 6.41 22.83 -31.40
CA ARG A 156 6.44 22.03 -32.63
C ARG A 156 5.58 22.60 -33.77
N GLN A 157 4.68 23.53 -33.49
CA GLN A 157 3.84 24.20 -34.50
C GLN A 157 4.51 25.48 -34.98
#